data_AF-A0A2S4Z8F1-F1
#
_entry.id   AF-A0A2S4Z8F1-F1
#
_cell.length_a   1.000
_cell.length_b   1.000
_cell.length_c   1.000
_cell.angle_alpha   90.00
_cell.angle_beta   90.00
_cell.angle_gamma   90.00
#
_symmetry.space_group_name_H-M   'P 1'
#
loop_
_entity.id
_entity.type
_entity.pdbx_description
1 polymer ?
#
loop_
_entity_poly.entity_id
_entity_poly.type
_entity_poly.pdbx_seq_one_letter_code
_entity_poly.pdbx_strand_id
1 'polypeptide(L)'
;MSAQEPAHHSSQRIGVVAECLSGETRVAATPATVRQLLALGYRVVVEPEAGAASGFGDQAYLDAGAEIGEAWDADVVLKVNSPSDAEISRLRRGATVVALLSPAHRPELLRALADAGVTSLALDAVPRISRAQSMDVLSSMANIAGYRAVIEAAHVFGRFFTGQVTAAGKVPPAKVLVAGAGVAGLAAIGAASSLGAVVRATDPRPEVADQVKSLGGEYLPVHVTQEASTDGYAKATSADYDRAAAELYHEQAKDVDIVITTALIPGRPAPRLLTAEDVAVMKPGSVVVDMAAAQGGNVEGTVPGRAVVTDNGVTLIGYTDLASRLPAQASQLFGTNLVNLLKLLTPGKDGRLVIDFDDVVQRAVTVVRDGDVTWPPPPVPVSAAPAAQPTPPEAEPAPARAKPAGRFALIGLGMLALFLLVAFAPAQLAENFTVFALAVVIGYYVIGKVHHALHTPLMSVTNAISGIVVVGALLQTGHESTLVTALSVAAILLTSVNIFGGFAVTRRMLSMFSKG
;
A
#
# COMPACT_ATOMS: atom_id res chain seq x y z
N MET A 1 -41.69 35.90 -1.25
CA MET A 1 -40.39 35.23 -1.07
C MET A 1 -40.14 35.13 0.43
N SER A 2 -40.58 34.03 1.04
CA SER A 2 -40.24 33.73 2.44
C SER A 2 -38.91 32.99 2.42
N ALA A 3 -37.87 33.61 2.96
CA ALA A 3 -36.60 32.95 3.19
C ALA A 3 -36.83 31.89 4.28
N GLN A 4 -36.72 30.62 3.91
CA GLN A 4 -36.68 29.52 4.87
C GLN A 4 -35.42 29.69 5.72
N GLU A 5 -35.61 29.88 7.03
CA GLU A 5 -34.55 29.71 8.01
C GLU A 5 -33.94 28.31 7.87
N PRO A 6 -32.60 28.16 7.97
CA PRO A 6 -32.00 26.83 8.00
C PRO A 6 -32.48 26.12 9.27
N ALA A 7 -33.21 25.01 9.09
CA ALA A 7 -33.63 24.18 10.21
C ALA A 7 -32.37 23.74 11.00
N HIS A 8 -32.24 24.22 12.23
CA HIS A 8 -31.20 23.78 13.17
C HIS A 8 -31.48 22.32 13.53
N HIS A 9 -31.00 21.40 12.69
CA HIS A 9 -31.03 19.97 13.00
C HIS A 9 -29.86 19.64 13.94
N SER A 10 -30.14 18.81 14.95
CA SER A 10 -29.13 18.31 15.88
C SER A 10 -28.17 17.36 15.15
N SER A 11 -26.86 17.61 15.29
CA SER A 11 -25.79 16.71 14.84
C SER A 11 -26.00 15.29 15.37
N GLN A 12 -25.83 14.29 14.50
CA GLN A 12 -25.93 12.88 14.87
C GLN A 12 -24.75 12.44 15.75
N ARG A 13 -25.00 11.42 16.57
CA ARG A 13 -24.01 10.80 17.44
C ARG A 13 -23.44 9.53 16.79
N ILE A 14 -22.12 9.43 16.74
CA ILE A 14 -21.38 8.23 16.38
C ILE A 14 -20.97 7.49 17.65
N GLY A 15 -21.27 6.21 17.73
CA GLY A 15 -20.84 5.29 18.79
C GLY A 15 -19.72 4.38 18.30
N VAL A 16 -18.61 4.36 19.01
CA VAL A 16 -17.49 3.43 18.79
C VAL A 16 -17.55 2.40 19.91
N VAL A 17 -17.98 1.19 19.58
CA VAL A 17 -18.22 0.14 20.59
C VAL A 17 -17.02 -0.78 20.73
N ALA A 18 -16.89 -1.42 21.89
CA ALA A 18 -15.86 -2.42 22.14
C ALA A 18 -16.13 -3.69 21.31
N GLU A 19 -15.05 -4.36 20.91
CA GLU A 19 -15.15 -5.66 20.24
C GLU A 19 -15.27 -6.78 21.27
N CYS A 20 -16.26 -7.65 21.11
CA CYS A 20 -16.51 -8.78 22.02
C CYS A 20 -15.99 -10.12 21.49
N LEU A 21 -15.52 -10.16 20.23
CA LEU A 21 -14.98 -11.36 19.63
C LEU A 21 -13.65 -11.74 20.33
N SER A 22 -13.55 -12.97 20.80
CA SER A 22 -12.34 -13.45 21.47
C SER A 22 -11.11 -13.29 20.59
N GLY A 23 -10.07 -12.65 21.11
CA GLY A 23 -8.82 -12.38 20.39
C GLY A 23 -8.87 -11.19 19.44
N GLU A 24 -10.01 -10.50 19.32
CA GLU A 24 -10.05 -9.21 18.64
C GLU A 24 -9.38 -8.15 19.53
N THR A 25 -8.50 -7.38 18.91
CA THR A 25 -7.68 -6.36 19.57
C THR A 25 -7.79 -5.02 18.86
N ARG A 26 -8.44 -4.99 17.68
CA ARG A 26 -8.69 -3.79 16.90
C ARG A 26 -9.89 -3.01 17.45
N VAL A 27 -9.97 -1.73 17.09
CA VAL A 27 -11.08 -0.82 17.39
C VAL A 27 -11.45 -0.03 16.14
N ALA A 28 -12.75 0.25 15.97
CA ALA A 28 -13.27 0.86 14.74
C ALA A 28 -12.82 2.33 14.53
N ALA A 29 -12.43 3.03 15.60
CA ALA A 29 -11.90 4.38 15.53
C ALA A 29 -10.75 4.60 16.52
N THR A 30 -9.75 5.36 16.10
CA THR A 30 -8.62 5.80 16.94
C THR A 30 -8.79 7.27 17.33
N PRO A 31 -8.04 7.79 18.31
CA PRO A 31 -8.04 9.21 18.63
C PRO A 31 -7.81 10.13 17.41
N ALA A 32 -7.01 9.69 16.44
CA ALA A 32 -6.76 10.45 15.21
C ALA A 32 -7.97 10.47 14.27
N THR A 33 -8.72 9.36 14.18
CA THR A 33 -9.91 9.30 13.33
C THR A 33 -11.11 9.95 14.02
N VAL A 34 -11.20 9.91 15.35
CA VAL A 34 -12.19 10.68 16.13
C VAL A 34 -12.14 12.16 15.80
N ARG A 35 -10.94 12.78 15.79
CA ARG A 35 -10.80 14.19 15.38
C ARG A 35 -11.35 14.47 13.97
N GLN A 36 -11.19 13.52 13.05
CA GLN A 36 -11.73 13.65 11.70
C GLN A 36 -13.26 13.50 11.68
N LEU A 37 -13.83 12.60 12.48
CA LEU A 37 -15.28 12.43 12.62
C LEU A 37 -15.94 13.68 13.21
N LEU A 38 -15.34 14.27 14.26
CA LEU A 38 -15.78 15.55 14.83
C LEU A 38 -15.73 16.68 13.78
N ALA A 39 -14.70 16.71 12.94
CA ALA A 39 -14.58 17.68 11.85
C ALA A 39 -15.62 17.49 10.72
N LEU A 40 -16.30 16.34 10.65
CA LEU A 40 -17.47 16.12 9.77
C LEU A 40 -18.78 16.58 10.41
N GLY A 41 -18.73 17.14 11.62
CA GLY A 41 -19.88 17.69 12.33
C GLY A 41 -20.57 16.69 13.26
N TYR A 42 -20.07 15.46 13.43
CA TYR A 42 -20.63 14.46 14.35
C TYR A 42 -20.23 14.72 15.81
N ARG A 43 -21.02 14.19 16.74
CA ARG A 43 -20.56 13.91 18.12
C ARG A 43 -20.06 12.47 18.18
N VAL A 44 -19.02 12.19 18.97
CA VAL A 44 -18.45 10.84 19.08
C VAL A 44 -18.48 10.39 20.53
N VAL A 45 -19.09 9.23 20.79
CA VAL A 45 -19.04 8.51 22.07
C VAL A 45 -18.26 7.21 21.85
N VAL A 46 -17.34 6.91 22.74
CA VAL A 46 -16.55 5.67 22.73
C VAL A 46 -16.91 4.86 23.97
N GLU A 47 -17.17 3.57 23.80
CA GLU A 47 -17.40 2.65 24.92
C GLU A 47 -16.11 2.57 25.78
N PRO A 48 -16.23 2.54 27.13
CA PRO A 48 -15.06 2.44 28.00
C PRO A 48 -14.15 1.27 27.60
N GLU A 49 -12.84 1.51 27.60
CA GLU A 49 -11.80 0.54 27.26
C GLU A 49 -11.84 -0.03 25.83
N ALA A 50 -12.71 0.47 24.93
CA ALA A 50 -12.85 -0.07 23.57
C ALA A 50 -11.54 -0.09 22.77
N GLY A 51 -10.65 0.89 23.00
CA GLY A 51 -9.35 1.00 22.33
C GLY A 51 -8.16 0.38 23.09
N ALA A 52 -8.38 -0.18 24.29
CA ALA A 52 -7.29 -0.57 25.19
C ALA A 52 -6.36 -1.61 24.56
N ALA A 53 -6.92 -2.66 23.92
CA ALA A 53 -6.15 -3.70 23.24
C ALA A 53 -5.38 -3.20 22.00
N SER A 54 -5.79 -2.05 21.44
CA SER A 54 -5.09 -1.35 20.35
C SER A 54 -4.04 -0.34 20.84
N GLY A 55 -3.86 -0.20 22.15
CA GLY A 55 -2.94 0.77 22.75
C GLY A 55 -3.50 2.20 22.83
N PHE A 56 -4.82 2.37 22.71
CA PHE A 56 -5.50 3.66 22.85
C PHE A 56 -6.34 3.66 24.12
N GLY A 57 -5.84 4.27 25.20
CA GLY A 57 -6.59 4.42 26.44
C GLY A 57 -7.69 5.50 26.34
N ASP A 58 -8.70 5.41 27.21
CA ASP A 58 -9.86 6.30 27.25
C ASP A 58 -9.48 7.79 27.31
N GLN A 59 -8.42 8.13 28.07
CA GLN A 59 -7.92 9.50 28.14
C GLN A 59 -7.51 10.04 26.75
N ALA A 60 -6.94 9.21 25.87
CA ALA A 60 -6.55 9.64 24.53
C ALA A 60 -7.77 9.96 23.65
N TYR A 61 -8.91 9.32 23.89
CA TYR A 61 -10.18 9.64 23.23
C TYR A 61 -10.79 10.94 23.78
N LEU A 62 -10.77 11.13 25.10
CA LEU A 62 -11.18 12.38 25.75
C LEU A 62 -10.35 13.57 25.22
N ASP A 63 -9.03 13.42 25.15
CA ASP A 63 -8.11 14.44 24.63
C ASP A 63 -8.35 14.73 23.14
N ALA A 64 -8.89 13.76 22.39
CA ALA A 64 -9.28 13.92 21.00
C ALA A 64 -10.65 14.60 20.83
N GLY A 65 -11.40 14.83 21.90
CA GLY A 65 -12.71 15.47 21.92
C GLY A 65 -13.90 14.50 21.83
N ALA A 66 -13.68 13.20 22.03
CA ALA A 66 -14.76 12.23 22.20
C ALA A 66 -15.31 12.24 23.64
N GLU A 67 -16.53 11.76 23.80
CA GLU A 67 -17.12 11.40 25.09
C GLU A 67 -16.87 9.90 25.36
N ILE A 68 -16.77 9.50 26.63
CA ILE A 68 -16.71 8.09 27.03
C ILE A 68 -18.04 7.71 27.67
N GLY A 69 -18.68 6.62 27.22
CA GLY A 69 -19.99 6.22 27.75
C GLY A 69 -20.72 5.16 26.93
N GLU A 70 -22.05 5.12 27.06
CA GLU A 70 -22.90 4.17 26.32
C GLU A 70 -22.94 4.52 24.83
N ALA A 71 -22.24 3.72 24.03
CA ALA A 71 -22.06 3.93 22.60
C ALA A 71 -23.10 3.22 21.71
N TRP A 72 -23.86 2.25 22.24
CA TRP A 72 -24.83 1.48 21.44
C TRP A 72 -26.11 2.26 21.13
N ASP A 73 -26.45 3.24 21.96
CA ASP A 73 -27.58 4.16 21.77
C ASP A 73 -27.27 5.28 20.74
N ALA A 74 -26.19 5.18 19.98
CA ALA A 74 -25.80 6.18 18.99
C ALA A 74 -26.64 6.13 17.70
N ASP A 75 -26.62 7.22 16.93
CA ASP A 75 -27.28 7.27 15.62
C ASP A 75 -26.58 6.38 14.59
N VAL A 76 -25.24 6.38 14.66
CA VAL A 76 -24.36 5.57 13.82
C VAL A 76 -23.43 4.77 14.72
N VAL A 77 -23.42 3.45 14.61
CA VAL A 77 -22.56 2.56 15.40
C VAL A 77 -21.46 1.99 14.51
N LEU A 78 -20.21 2.18 14.92
CA LEU A 78 -19.03 1.70 14.20
C LEU A 78 -18.44 0.48 14.93
N LYS A 79 -18.30 -0.63 14.20
CA LYS A 79 -17.61 -1.85 14.64
C LYS A 79 -16.57 -2.30 13.62
N VAL A 80 -15.67 -3.16 14.08
CA VAL A 80 -14.80 -3.93 13.20
C VAL A 80 -15.55 -5.17 12.69
N ASN A 81 -16.02 -6.02 13.60
CA ASN A 81 -16.69 -7.27 13.25
C ASN A 81 -18.22 -7.13 13.24
N SER A 82 -18.89 -8.05 12.57
CA SER A 82 -20.35 -8.14 12.57
C SER A 82 -20.90 -8.23 14.00
N PRO A 83 -21.99 -7.50 14.34
CA PRO A 83 -22.63 -7.63 15.63
C PRO A 83 -23.24 -9.04 15.80
N SER A 84 -23.16 -9.58 17.00
CA SER A 84 -23.89 -10.77 17.45
C SER A 84 -25.37 -10.47 17.69
N ASP A 85 -26.21 -11.49 17.80
CA ASP A 85 -27.65 -11.33 18.08
C ASP A 85 -27.93 -10.49 19.35
N ALA A 86 -27.11 -10.70 20.38
CA ALA A 86 -27.19 -9.92 21.62
C ALA A 86 -26.85 -8.43 21.39
N GLU A 87 -25.83 -8.16 20.58
CA GLU A 87 -25.44 -6.79 20.22
C GLU A 87 -26.48 -6.11 19.31
N ILE A 88 -27.10 -6.84 18.38
CA ILE A 88 -28.18 -6.32 17.53
C ILE A 88 -29.33 -5.81 18.38
N SER A 89 -29.66 -6.48 19.49
CA SER A 89 -30.72 -6.05 20.40
C SER A 89 -30.43 -4.73 21.15
N ARG A 90 -29.16 -4.31 21.21
CA ARG A 90 -28.74 -3.03 21.81
C ARG A 90 -28.83 -1.86 20.84
N LEU A 91 -28.94 -2.12 19.54
CA LEU A 91 -29.05 -1.07 18.52
C LEU A 91 -30.42 -0.42 18.63
N ARG A 92 -30.46 0.92 18.63
CA ARG A 92 -31.73 1.64 18.50
C ARG A 92 -32.34 1.38 17.12
N ARG A 93 -33.68 1.37 17.06
CA ARG A 93 -34.39 1.34 15.77
C ARG A 93 -34.04 2.58 14.95
N GLY A 94 -33.76 2.41 13.67
CA GLY A 94 -33.31 3.48 12.78
C GLY A 94 -31.83 3.87 12.94
N ALA A 95 -31.03 3.16 13.75
CA ALA A 95 -29.58 3.33 13.75
C ALA A 95 -28.98 2.90 12.40
N THR A 96 -27.79 3.44 12.09
CA THR A 96 -26.92 2.90 11.04
C THR A 96 -25.78 2.14 11.69
N VAL A 97 -25.57 0.86 11.35
CA VAL A 97 -24.39 0.09 11.78
C VAL A 97 -23.42 -0.08 10.62
N VAL A 98 -22.13 0.15 10.86
CA VAL A 98 -21.06 0.01 9.87
C VAL A 98 -20.01 -0.97 10.40
N ALA A 99 -19.81 -2.08 9.70
CA ALA A 99 -18.89 -3.15 10.11
C ALA A 99 -18.52 -4.06 8.92
N LEU A 100 -17.63 -5.04 9.16
CA LEU A 100 -17.48 -6.20 8.28
C LEU A 100 -18.68 -7.14 8.49
N LEU A 101 -19.49 -7.37 7.46
CA LEU A 101 -20.75 -8.12 7.58
C LEU A 101 -20.76 -9.45 6.81
N SER A 102 -19.91 -9.62 5.80
CA SER A 102 -19.88 -10.82 4.94
C SER A 102 -21.25 -11.17 4.36
N PRO A 103 -21.95 -10.20 3.72
CA PRO A 103 -23.36 -10.32 3.35
C PRO A 103 -23.66 -11.50 2.42
N ALA A 104 -22.73 -11.89 1.56
CA ALA A 104 -22.87 -13.04 0.66
C ALA A 104 -22.92 -14.39 1.39
N HIS A 105 -22.37 -14.47 2.60
CA HIS A 105 -22.21 -15.72 3.35
C HIS A 105 -23.10 -15.80 4.60
N ARG A 106 -23.78 -14.71 4.97
CA ARG A 106 -24.57 -14.61 6.20
C ARG A 106 -25.96 -13.98 5.95
N PRO A 107 -26.82 -14.61 5.14
CA PRO A 107 -28.17 -14.10 4.89
C PRO A 107 -29.03 -14.00 6.17
N GLU A 108 -28.78 -14.84 7.17
CA GLU A 108 -29.44 -14.80 8.48
C GLU A 108 -29.11 -13.53 9.27
N LEU A 109 -27.85 -13.07 9.24
CA LEU A 109 -27.45 -11.81 9.87
C LEU A 109 -28.15 -10.61 9.23
N LEU A 110 -28.26 -10.60 7.89
CA LEU A 110 -28.95 -9.51 7.18
C LEU A 110 -30.44 -9.45 7.56
N ARG A 111 -31.10 -10.60 7.72
CA ARG A 111 -32.49 -10.65 8.19
C ARG A 111 -32.63 -10.14 9.62
N ALA A 112 -31.75 -10.57 10.53
CA ALA A 112 -31.78 -10.09 11.92
C ALA A 112 -31.59 -8.57 12.02
N LEU A 113 -30.69 -8.00 11.21
CA LEU A 113 -30.49 -6.54 11.12
C LEU A 113 -31.71 -5.82 10.50
N ALA A 114 -32.34 -6.43 9.49
CA ALA A 114 -33.56 -5.90 8.88
C ALA A 114 -34.74 -5.90 9.87
N ASP A 115 -34.93 -7.00 10.60
CA ASP A 115 -35.99 -7.15 11.62
C ASP A 115 -35.80 -6.18 12.78
N ALA A 116 -34.55 -5.88 13.16
CA ALA A 116 -34.21 -4.84 14.13
C ALA A 116 -34.51 -3.42 13.63
N GLY A 117 -34.81 -3.25 12.34
CA GLY A 117 -35.13 -1.95 11.72
C GLY A 117 -33.94 -1.00 11.70
N VAL A 118 -32.72 -1.53 11.55
CA VAL A 118 -31.50 -0.74 11.38
C VAL A 118 -31.10 -0.65 9.91
N THR A 119 -30.33 0.37 9.57
CA THR A 119 -29.60 0.43 8.30
C THR A 119 -28.21 -0.18 8.51
N SER A 120 -27.73 -0.99 7.58
CA SER A 120 -26.43 -1.68 7.71
C SER A 120 -25.55 -1.45 6.49
N LEU A 121 -24.33 -0.98 6.74
CA LEU A 121 -23.31 -0.76 5.73
C LEU A 121 -22.19 -1.80 5.90
N ALA A 122 -22.01 -2.64 4.88
CA ALA A 122 -20.98 -3.67 4.84
C ALA A 122 -19.68 -3.10 4.25
N LEU A 123 -18.63 -2.99 5.07
CA LEU A 123 -17.33 -2.49 4.63
C LEU A 123 -16.63 -3.44 3.64
N ASP A 124 -16.92 -4.73 3.73
CA ASP A 124 -16.44 -5.76 2.81
C ASP A 124 -17.24 -5.82 1.49
N ALA A 125 -18.27 -4.99 1.34
CA ALA A 125 -19.01 -4.80 0.09
C ALA A 125 -18.58 -3.54 -0.70
N VAL A 126 -17.52 -2.84 -0.25
CA VAL A 126 -16.97 -1.68 -0.98
C VAL A 126 -16.53 -2.12 -2.39
N PRO A 127 -17.06 -1.51 -3.46
CA PRO A 127 -16.71 -1.90 -4.82
C PRO A 127 -15.27 -1.48 -5.14
N ARG A 128 -14.52 -2.35 -5.83
CA ARG A 128 -13.14 -2.09 -6.23
C ARG A 128 -13.06 -1.20 -7.47
N ILE A 129 -13.42 0.07 -7.29
CA ILE A 129 -13.30 1.14 -8.29
C ILE A 129 -12.36 2.23 -7.79
N SER A 130 -11.70 2.97 -8.70
CA SER A 130 -10.65 3.94 -8.35
C SER A 130 -11.06 4.95 -7.27
N ARG A 131 -12.30 5.46 -7.32
CA ARG A 131 -12.81 6.43 -6.34
C ARG A 131 -13.07 5.85 -4.94
N ALA A 132 -13.18 4.52 -4.81
CA ALA A 132 -13.47 3.82 -3.55
C ALA A 132 -12.23 3.15 -2.92
N GLN A 133 -11.05 3.27 -3.54
CA GLN A 133 -9.82 2.65 -3.02
C GLN A 133 -9.46 3.14 -1.61
N SER A 134 -9.74 4.40 -1.27
CA SER A 134 -9.45 4.98 0.04
C SER A 134 -10.34 4.46 1.18
N MET A 135 -11.44 3.77 0.85
CA MET A 135 -12.35 3.15 1.83
C MET A 135 -12.35 1.62 1.76
N ASP A 136 -11.50 1.01 0.94
CA ASP A 136 -11.35 -0.46 0.85
C ASP A 136 -10.60 -0.99 2.09
N VAL A 137 -11.36 -1.50 3.06
CA VAL A 137 -10.83 -2.11 4.28
C VAL A 137 -10.12 -3.43 4.02
N LEU A 138 -10.53 -4.19 2.99
CA LEU A 138 -9.95 -5.50 2.70
C LEU A 138 -8.51 -5.33 2.22
N SER A 139 -8.27 -4.32 1.37
CA SER A 139 -6.92 -3.96 0.95
C SER A 139 -6.04 -3.50 2.12
N SER A 140 -6.57 -2.65 3.02
CA SER A 140 -5.83 -2.24 4.23
C SER A 140 -5.46 -3.43 5.12
N MET A 141 -6.41 -4.31 5.41
CA MET A 141 -6.18 -5.48 6.28
C MET A 141 -5.25 -6.49 5.62
N ALA A 142 -5.38 -6.71 4.30
CA ALA A 142 -4.49 -7.59 3.55
C ALA A 142 -3.04 -7.08 3.56
N ASN A 143 -2.83 -5.77 3.41
CA ASN A 143 -1.51 -5.16 3.47
C ASN A 143 -0.84 -5.39 4.84
N ILE A 144 -1.56 -5.13 5.93
CA ILE A 144 -1.08 -5.37 7.30
C ILE A 144 -0.80 -6.87 7.52
N ALA A 145 -1.71 -7.74 7.08
CA ALA A 145 -1.56 -9.17 7.25
C ALA A 145 -0.32 -9.71 6.51
N GLY A 146 -0.04 -9.20 5.30
CA GLY A 146 1.16 -9.57 4.54
C GLY A 146 2.46 -9.14 5.21
N TYR A 147 2.50 -7.90 5.73
CA TYR A 147 3.62 -7.46 6.56
C TYR A 147 3.76 -8.32 7.83
N ARG A 148 2.66 -8.55 8.55
CA ARG A 148 2.67 -9.31 9.80
C ARG A 148 3.09 -10.76 9.58
N ALA A 149 2.69 -11.39 8.47
CA ALA A 149 3.11 -12.74 8.11
C ALA A 149 4.64 -12.88 8.06
N VAL A 150 5.35 -11.89 7.51
CA VAL A 150 6.82 -11.87 7.50
C VAL A 150 7.39 -11.73 8.91
N ILE A 151 6.79 -10.89 9.75
CA ILE A 151 7.23 -10.73 11.15
C ILE A 151 7.02 -12.01 11.96
N GLU A 152 5.89 -12.69 11.81
CA GLU A 152 5.63 -13.99 12.43
C GLU A 152 6.62 -15.05 11.94
N ALA A 153 6.88 -15.08 10.62
CA ALA A 153 7.88 -15.97 10.06
C ALA A 153 9.27 -15.71 10.66
N ALA A 154 9.69 -14.45 10.75
CA ALA A 154 10.98 -14.06 11.33
C ALA A 154 11.07 -14.32 12.83
N HIS A 155 9.96 -14.25 13.57
CA HIS A 155 9.92 -14.54 15.00
C HIS A 155 10.17 -16.04 15.28
N VAL A 156 9.63 -16.91 14.43
CA VAL A 156 9.76 -18.37 14.56
C VAL A 156 11.04 -18.89 13.91
N PHE A 157 11.50 -18.27 12.82
CA PHE A 157 12.63 -18.75 12.05
C PHE A 157 13.96 -18.57 12.80
N GLY A 158 14.68 -19.67 13.05
CA GLY A 158 15.88 -19.69 13.88
C GLY A 158 17.17 -19.18 13.21
N ARG A 159 17.09 -18.51 12.05
CA ARG A 159 18.26 -17.99 11.31
C ARG A 159 18.02 -16.55 10.84
N PHE A 160 19.09 -15.86 10.46
CA PHE A 160 18.99 -14.48 9.96
C PHE A 160 18.32 -14.41 8.59
N PHE A 161 17.45 -13.41 8.40
CA PHE A 161 16.95 -13.03 7.07
C PHE A 161 18.06 -12.40 6.23
N THR A 162 18.79 -11.46 6.82
CA THR A 162 19.86 -10.72 6.15
C THR A 162 21.13 -11.58 6.09
N GLY A 163 21.70 -11.71 4.89
CA GLY A 163 23.02 -12.32 4.72
C GLY A 163 24.12 -11.42 5.28
N GLN A 164 25.08 -12.00 6.00
CA GLN A 164 26.16 -11.25 6.66
C GLN A 164 27.51 -11.96 6.49
N VAL A 165 28.58 -11.18 6.38
CA VAL A 165 29.96 -11.67 6.47
C VAL A 165 30.51 -11.23 7.81
N THR A 166 30.87 -12.20 8.65
CA THR A 166 31.38 -11.97 10.01
C THR A 166 32.76 -12.60 10.17
N ALA A 167 33.43 -12.33 11.29
CA ALA A 167 34.69 -13.00 11.64
C ALA A 167 34.54 -14.52 11.76
N ALA A 168 33.34 -15.01 12.09
CA ALA A 168 33.02 -16.43 12.22
C ALA A 168 32.62 -17.09 10.89
N GLY A 169 32.58 -16.34 9.79
CA GLY A 169 32.24 -16.84 8.46
C GLY A 169 31.08 -16.09 7.79
N LYS A 170 30.69 -16.59 6.61
CA LYS A 170 29.62 -16.02 5.79
C LYS A 170 28.30 -16.75 6.07
N VAL A 171 27.29 -15.98 6.46
CA VAL A 171 25.91 -16.45 6.61
C VAL A 171 25.12 -16.03 5.36
N PRO A 172 24.53 -16.98 4.60
CA PRO A 172 23.69 -16.64 3.46
C PRO A 172 22.37 -15.98 3.92
N PRO A 173 21.75 -15.12 3.08
CA PRO A 173 20.41 -14.61 3.35
C PRO A 173 19.37 -15.73 3.30
N ALA A 174 18.27 -15.55 4.04
CA ALA A 174 17.11 -16.43 3.94
C ALA A 174 16.47 -16.33 2.55
N LYS A 175 15.89 -17.43 2.08
CA LYS A 175 15.12 -17.48 0.84
C LYS A 175 13.63 -17.59 1.14
N VAL A 176 12.84 -16.66 0.62
CA VAL A 176 11.40 -16.57 0.86
C VAL A 176 10.64 -16.77 -0.45
N LEU A 177 9.73 -17.72 -0.50
CA LEU A 177 8.75 -17.86 -1.59
C LEU A 177 7.42 -17.24 -1.18
N VAL A 178 6.87 -16.36 -2.01
CA VAL A 178 5.51 -15.83 -1.85
C VAL A 178 4.60 -16.36 -2.94
N ALA A 179 3.63 -17.20 -2.58
CA ALA A 179 2.65 -17.77 -3.49
C ALA A 179 1.37 -16.91 -3.50
N GLY A 180 1.18 -16.16 -4.59
CA GLY A 180 0.17 -15.12 -4.76
C GLY A 180 0.77 -13.73 -4.53
N ALA A 181 0.60 -12.84 -5.50
CA ALA A 181 1.06 -11.45 -5.51
C ALA A 181 -0.14 -10.47 -5.53
N GLY A 182 -1.16 -10.76 -4.71
CA GLY A 182 -2.18 -9.78 -4.33
C GLY A 182 -1.65 -8.73 -3.36
N VAL A 183 -2.53 -7.92 -2.76
CA VAL A 183 -2.13 -6.87 -1.80
C VAL A 183 -1.33 -7.44 -0.62
N ALA A 184 -1.76 -8.57 -0.06
CA ALA A 184 -1.03 -9.27 1.01
C ALA A 184 0.33 -9.81 0.54
N GLY A 185 0.36 -10.46 -0.63
CA GLY A 185 1.60 -10.99 -1.21
C GLY A 185 2.63 -9.91 -1.49
N LEU A 186 2.23 -8.79 -2.10
CA LEU A 186 3.12 -7.65 -2.36
C LEU A 186 3.63 -7.02 -1.06
N ALA A 187 2.80 -6.90 -0.03
CA ALA A 187 3.24 -6.45 1.29
C ALA A 187 4.27 -7.39 1.91
N ALA A 188 4.06 -8.72 1.80
CA ALA A 188 5.01 -9.72 2.26
C ALA A 188 6.34 -9.66 1.47
N ILE A 189 6.29 -9.47 0.15
CA ILE A 189 7.49 -9.32 -0.69
C ILE A 189 8.29 -8.10 -0.25
N GLY A 190 7.64 -6.94 -0.12
CA GLY A 190 8.30 -5.71 0.31
C GLY A 190 8.91 -5.83 1.71
N ALA A 191 8.18 -6.44 2.66
CA ALA A 191 8.68 -6.66 4.02
C ALA A 191 9.87 -7.63 4.06
N ALA A 192 9.79 -8.79 3.42
CA ALA A 192 10.87 -9.78 3.40
C ALA A 192 12.12 -9.25 2.68
N SER A 193 11.93 -8.55 1.56
CA SER A 193 13.01 -7.87 0.82
C SER A 193 13.70 -6.81 1.68
N SER A 194 12.94 -6.02 2.44
CA SER A 194 13.48 -5.01 3.37
C SER A 194 14.31 -5.60 4.52
N LEU A 195 14.00 -6.84 4.94
CA LEU A 195 14.79 -7.61 5.91
C LEU A 195 16.04 -8.25 5.28
N GLY A 196 16.30 -8.06 4.00
CA GLY A 196 17.48 -8.56 3.30
C GLY A 196 17.43 -10.03 2.89
N ALA A 197 16.22 -10.61 2.84
CA ALA A 197 16.00 -11.94 2.28
C ALA A 197 16.00 -11.91 0.74
N VAL A 198 16.31 -13.05 0.13
CA VAL A 198 16.09 -13.28 -1.30
C VAL A 198 14.65 -13.70 -1.49
N VAL A 199 13.84 -12.84 -2.10
CA VAL A 199 12.41 -13.08 -2.29
C VAL A 199 12.13 -13.57 -3.70
N ARG A 200 11.42 -14.68 -3.81
CA ARG A 200 10.84 -15.20 -5.05
C ARG A 200 9.32 -15.17 -4.92
N ALA A 201 8.59 -14.87 -5.98
CA ALA A 201 7.14 -14.85 -5.95
C ALA A 201 6.53 -15.40 -7.23
N THR A 202 5.34 -15.97 -7.11
CA THR A 202 4.56 -16.48 -8.26
C THR A 202 3.09 -16.08 -8.11
N ASP A 203 2.42 -15.82 -9.23
CA ASP A 203 1.00 -15.51 -9.32
C ASP A 203 0.47 -16.00 -10.68
N PRO A 204 -0.81 -16.41 -10.80
CA PRO A 204 -1.40 -16.71 -12.10
C PRO A 204 -1.42 -15.53 -13.07
N ARG A 205 -1.47 -14.29 -12.56
CA ARG A 205 -1.59 -13.06 -13.35
C ARG A 205 -0.20 -12.54 -13.77
N PRO A 206 0.16 -12.58 -15.07
CA PRO A 206 1.48 -12.14 -15.51
C PRO A 206 1.74 -10.64 -15.30
N GLU A 207 0.70 -9.80 -15.26
CA GLU A 207 0.80 -8.34 -15.09
C GLU A 207 1.38 -7.91 -13.73
N VAL A 208 1.39 -8.77 -12.72
CA VAL A 208 1.98 -8.45 -11.41
C VAL A 208 3.50 -8.62 -11.36
N ALA A 209 4.11 -9.20 -12.40
CA ALA A 209 5.54 -9.48 -12.44
C ALA A 209 6.39 -8.22 -12.27
N ASP A 210 5.99 -7.10 -12.86
CA ASP A 210 6.72 -5.83 -12.72
C ASP A 210 6.57 -5.23 -11.32
N GLN A 211 5.43 -5.44 -10.65
CA GLN A 211 5.22 -5.05 -9.25
C GLN A 211 6.15 -5.85 -8.33
N VAL A 212 6.24 -7.16 -8.53
CA VAL A 212 7.17 -8.04 -7.80
C VAL A 212 8.62 -7.57 -7.95
N LYS A 213 9.06 -7.31 -9.19
CA LYS A 213 10.43 -6.81 -9.47
C LYS A 213 10.68 -5.46 -8.80
N SER A 214 9.72 -4.53 -8.84
CA SER A 214 9.86 -3.20 -8.22
C SER A 214 10.07 -3.25 -6.70
N LEU A 215 9.60 -4.31 -6.03
CA LEU A 215 9.75 -4.54 -4.59
C LEU A 215 11.01 -5.36 -4.25
N GLY A 216 11.84 -5.67 -5.26
CA GLY A 216 13.08 -6.44 -5.10
C GLY A 216 12.88 -7.96 -5.08
N GLY A 217 11.72 -8.45 -5.52
CA GLY A 217 11.46 -9.88 -5.68
C GLY A 217 11.79 -10.40 -7.09
N GLU A 218 12.10 -11.68 -7.18
CA GLU A 218 12.20 -12.43 -8.44
C GLU A 218 10.84 -13.05 -8.78
N TYR A 219 10.29 -12.74 -9.95
CA TYR A 219 9.04 -13.35 -10.41
C TYR A 219 9.31 -14.71 -11.06
N LEU A 220 8.64 -15.75 -10.57
CA LEU A 220 8.68 -17.12 -11.07
C LEU A 220 7.43 -17.39 -11.94
N PRO A 221 7.55 -17.33 -13.28
CA PRO A 221 6.43 -17.62 -14.16
C PRO A 221 6.12 -19.11 -14.21
N VAL A 222 4.83 -19.45 -14.24
CA VAL A 222 4.36 -20.79 -14.63
C VAL A 222 4.09 -20.75 -16.13
N HIS A 223 4.84 -21.53 -16.91
CA HIS A 223 4.83 -21.47 -18.38
C HIS A 223 3.64 -22.22 -18.99
N VAL A 224 2.44 -21.64 -18.87
CA VAL A 224 1.20 -22.16 -19.49
C VAL A 224 0.38 -21.00 -20.04
N THR A 225 -0.24 -21.15 -21.22
CA THR A 225 -1.13 -20.14 -21.81
C THR A 225 -2.38 -19.97 -20.93
N GLN A 226 -2.64 -18.73 -20.48
CA GLN A 226 -3.82 -18.40 -19.65
C GLN A 226 -4.64 -17.29 -20.29
N GLU A 227 -5.96 -17.31 -20.04
CA GLU A 227 -6.85 -16.21 -20.36
C GLU A 227 -6.69 -15.08 -19.33
N ALA A 228 -6.57 -13.83 -19.81
CA ALA A 228 -6.45 -12.67 -18.93
C ALA A 228 -7.74 -12.43 -18.14
N SER A 229 -7.61 -12.04 -16.86
CA SER A 229 -8.74 -11.62 -16.05
C SER A 229 -9.25 -10.24 -16.48
N THR A 230 -10.56 -10.03 -16.47
CA THR A 230 -11.17 -8.74 -16.85
C THR A 230 -11.43 -7.82 -15.65
N ASP A 231 -11.40 -8.35 -14.43
CA ASP A 231 -11.75 -7.68 -13.17
C ASP A 231 -10.56 -7.61 -12.18
N GLY A 232 -9.37 -8.07 -12.58
CA GLY A 232 -8.15 -8.05 -11.76
C GLY A 232 -8.06 -9.16 -10.70
N TYR A 233 -9.06 -10.03 -10.58
CA TYR A 233 -9.02 -11.21 -9.72
C TYR A 233 -8.50 -12.43 -10.49
N ALA A 234 -7.77 -13.30 -9.81
CA ALA A 234 -7.41 -14.60 -10.38
C ALA A 234 -8.69 -15.45 -10.54
N LYS A 235 -8.91 -15.95 -11.76
CA LYS A 235 -9.90 -17.02 -12.02
C LYS A 235 -9.32 -18.37 -11.60
N ALA A 236 -10.20 -19.37 -11.46
CA ALA A 236 -9.74 -20.75 -11.32
C ALA A 236 -8.85 -21.12 -12.52
N THR A 237 -7.68 -21.66 -12.21
CA THR A 237 -6.64 -22.01 -13.16
C THR A 237 -6.96 -23.34 -13.86
N SER A 238 -6.32 -23.58 -15.01
CA SER A 238 -6.47 -24.85 -15.74
C SER A 238 -5.73 -25.98 -15.03
N ALA A 239 -6.16 -27.22 -15.22
CA ALA A 239 -5.47 -28.38 -14.65
C ALA A 239 -3.98 -28.47 -15.07
N ASP A 240 -3.65 -27.98 -16.28
CA ASP A 240 -2.28 -27.90 -16.76
C ASP A 240 -1.47 -26.82 -16.02
N TYR A 241 -2.07 -25.68 -15.71
CA TYR A 241 -1.45 -24.67 -14.85
C TYR A 241 -1.23 -25.22 -13.45
N ASP A 242 -2.24 -25.86 -12.85
CA ASP A 242 -2.16 -26.40 -11.49
C ASP A 242 -1.04 -27.44 -11.37
N ARG A 243 -0.88 -28.30 -12.38
CA ARG A 243 0.22 -29.27 -12.45
C ARG A 243 1.58 -28.59 -12.54
N ALA A 244 1.75 -27.63 -13.45
CA ALA A 244 3.00 -26.91 -13.61
C ALA A 244 3.35 -26.03 -12.38
N ALA A 245 2.34 -25.46 -11.72
CA ALA A 245 2.50 -24.72 -10.48
C ALA A 245 2.89 -25.65 -9.32
N ALA A 246 2.29 -26.84 -9.22
CA ALA A 246 2.67 -27.85 -8.22
C ALA A 246 4.14 -28.29 -8.40
N GLU A 247 4.58 -28.53 -9.63
CA GLU A 247 5.99 -28.83 -9.93
C GLU A 247 6.92 -27.67 -9.51
N LEU A 248 6.53 -26.42 -9.80
CA LEU A 248 7.27 -25.24 -9.35
C LEU A 248 7.35 -25.18 -7.82
N TYR A 249 6.23 -25.37 -7.12
CA TYR A 249 6.20 -25.34 -5.66
C TYR A 249 7.09 -26.42 -5.05
N HIS A 250 7.03 -27.64 -5.57
CA HIS A 250 7.86 -28.76 -5.14
C HIS A 250 9.36 -28.46 -5.29
N GLU A 251 9.77 -27.94 -6.46
CA GLU A 251 11.18 -27.58 -6.70
C GLU A 251 11.65 -26.41 -5.83
N GLN A 252 10.79 -25.42 -5.60
CA GLN A 252 11.13 -24.31 -4.69
C GLN A 252 11.20 -24.76 -3.23
N ALA A 253 10.31 -25.65 -2.77
CA ALA A 253 10.25 -26.13 -1.39
C ALA A 253 11.58 -26.78 -0.94
N LYS A 254 12.32 -27.42 -1.85
CA LYS A 254 13.65 -27.99 -1.59
C LYS A 254 14.71 -26.93 -1.26
N ASP A 255 14.57 -25.72 -1.81
CA ASP A 255 15.60 -24.66 -1.72
C ASP A 255 15.24 -23.56 -0.72
N VAL A 256 13.98 -23.13 -0.67
CA VAL A 256 13.57 -21.98 0.14
C VAL A 256 13.50 -22.31 1.63
N ASP A 257 13.70 -21.29 2.47
CA ASP A 257 13.64 -21.45 3.92
C ASP A 257 12.25 -21.10 4.45
N ILE A 258 11.55 -20.17 3.77
CA ILE A 258 10.24 -19.67 4.18
C ILE A 258 9.27 -19.67 3.00
N VAL A 259 8.03 -20.06 3.22
CA VAL A 259 6.94 -19.97 2.23
C VAL A 259 5.79 -19.17 2.83
N ILE A 260 5.25 -18.19 2.10
CA ILE A 260 4.07 -17.43 2.48
C ILE A 260 3.01 -17.63 1.40
N THR A 261 1.88 -18.24 1.76
CA THR A 261 0.79 -18.51 0.81
C THR A 261 -0.37 -17.54 1.03
N THR A 262 -0.85 -16.93 -0.06
CA THR A 262 -1.88 -15.90 -0.03
C THR A 262 -3.01 -16.14 -1.03
N ALA A 263 -3.05 -17.33 -1.65
CA ALA A 263 -4.01 -17.61 -2.71
C ALA A 263 -5.41 -17.81 -2.15
N LEU A 264 -6.32 -16.92 -2.55
CA LEU A 264 -7.71 -16.92 -2.13
C LEU A 264 -8.60 -16.56 -3.33
N ILE A 265 -9.64 -17.35 -3.55
CA ILE A 265 -10.64 -17.10 -4.59
C ILE A 265 -11.97 -16.79 -3.89
N PRO A 266 -12.55 -15.60 -4.10
CA PRO A 266 -13.82 -15.22 -3.47
C PRO A 266 -14.91 -16.29 -3.68
N GLY A 267 -15.58 -16.68 -2.60
CA GLY A 267 -16.67 -17.65 -2.63
C GLY A 267 -16.27 -19.11 -2.83
N ARG A 268 -14.97 -19.45 -2.81
CA ARG A 268 -14.47 -20.82 -2.90
C ARG A 268 -13.50 -21.13 -1.75
N PRO A 269 -13.34 -22.42 -1.38
CA PRO A 269 -12.24 -22.84 -0.54
C PRO A 269 -10.89 -22.42 -1.12
N ALA A 270 -9.92 -22.17 -0.26
CA ALA A 270 -8.55 -21.88 -0.66
C ALA A 270 -7.98 -23.06 -1.49
N PRO A 271 -7.33 -22.80 -2.63
CA PRO A 271 -6.71 -23.86 -3.42
C PRO A 271 -5.53 -24.46 -2.64
N ARG A 272 -5.36 -25.78 -2.70
CA ARG A 272 -4.19 -26.47 -2.14
C ARG A 272 -2.99 -26.20 -3.05
N LEU A 273 -1.96 -25.56 -2.51
CA LEU A 273 -0.72 -25.21 -3.23
C LEU A 273 0.46 -26.07 -2.80
N LEU A 274 0.58 -26.36 -1.50
CA LEU A 274 1.63 -27.25 -0.96
C LEU A 274 0.98 -28.47 -0.31
N THR A 275 1.44 -29.65 -0.72
CA THR A 275 1.08 -30.94 -0.13
C THR A 275 1.95 -31.25 1.09
N ALA A 276 1.58 -32.28 1.85
CA ALA A 276 2.42 -32.78 2.94
C ALA A 276 3.81 -33.24 2.44
N GLU A 277 3.90 -33.77 1.22
CA GLU A 277 5.17 -34.18 0.60
C GLU A 277 6.07 -32.97 0.28
N ASP A 278 5.48 -31.86 -0.19
CA ASP A 278 6.22 -30.61 -0.45
C ASP A 278 6.78 -30.02 0.85
N VAL A 279 6.00 -30.06 1.93
CA VAL A 279 6.45 -29.63 3.26
C VAL A 279 7.54 -30.57 3.80
N ALA A 280 7.43 -31.88 3.54
CA ALA A 280 8.38 -32.88 4.02
C ALA A 280 9.79 -32.72 3.41
N VAL A 281 9.90 -32.22 2.17
CA VAL A 281 11.20 -31.98 1.50
C VAL A 281 11.85 -30.65 1.90
N MET A 282 11.16 -29.78 2.63
CA MET A 282 11.74 -28.55 3.16
C MET A 282 12.81 -28.83 4.21
N LYS A 283 13.70 -27.86 4.42
CA LYS A 283 14.76 -27.95 5.42
C LYS A 283 14.17 -27.91 6.84
N PRO A 284 14.72 -28.69 7.80
CA PRO A 284 14.34 -28.54 9.20
C PRO A 284 14.57 -27.10 9.70
N GLY A 285 13.59 -26.58 10.44
CA GLY A 285 13.55 -25.19 10.89
C GLY A 285 12.98 -24.20 9.87
N SER A 286 12.56 -24.65 8.68
CA SER A 286 11.79 -23.84 7.74
C SER A 286 10.44 -23.42 8.31
N VAL A 287 9.88 -22.33 7.79
CA VAL A 287 8.59 -21.78 8.23
C VAL A 287 7.65 -21.59 7.05
N VAL A 288 6.41 -22.03 7.20
CA VAL A 288 5.35 -21.78 6.23
C VAL A 288 4.25 -20.96 6.90
N VAL A 289 3.88 -19.82 6.30
CA VAL A 289 2.78 -18.98 6.79
C VAL A 289 1.62 -19.09 5.82
N ASP A 290 0.55 -19.74 6.28
CA ASP A 290 -0.66 -19.96 5.49
C ASP A 290 -1.71 -18.91 5.81
N MET A 291 -1.72 -17.83 5.04
CA MET A 291 -2.66 -16.71 5.25
C MET A 291 -4.10 -17.07 4.83
N ALA A 292 -4.31 -18.19 4.15
CA ALA A 292 -5.62 -18.67 3.73
C ALA A 292 -6.23 -19.70 4.70
N ALA A 293 -5.63 -19.89 5.89
CA ALA A 293 -6.04 -20.89 6.87
C ALA A 293 -7.53 -20.81 7.24
N ALA A 294 -8.11 -19.60 7.33
CA ALA A 294 -9.53 -19.41 7.65
C ALA A 294 -10.49 -19.99 6.59
N GLN A 295 -10.03 -20.22 5.35
CA GLN A 295 -10.83 -20.70 4.22
C GLN A 295 -10.36 -22.08 3.72
N GLY A 296 -9.75 -22.88 4.60
CA GLY A 296 -9.28 -24.24 4.30
C GLY A 296 -7.76 -24.39 4.15
N GLY A 297 -7.04 -23.26 4.04
CA GLY A 297 -5.58 -23.22 3.94
C GLY A 297 -5.05 -23.64 2.57
N ASN A 298 -3.95 -23.02 2.15
CA ASN A 298 -3.22 -23.43 0.96
C ASN A 298 -2.28 -24.61 1.22
N VAL A 299 -1.97 -24.92 2.48
CA VAL A 299 -0.92 -25.87 2.85
C VAL A 299 -1.53 -27.03 3.63
N GLU A 300 -1.24 -28.25 3.20
CA GLU A 300 -1.70 -29.45 3.91
C GLU A 300 -1.08 -29.53 5.31
N GLY A 301 -1.88 -29.89 6.32
CA GLY A 301 -1.45 -29.89 7.72
C GLY A 301 -1.58 -28.55 8.44
N THR A 302 -1.93 -27.46 7.76
CA THR A 302 -2.28 -26.19 8.41
C THR A 302 -3.48 -26.37 9.35
N VAL A 303 -3.33 -25.94 10.60
CA VAL A 303 -4.41 -25.89 11.58
C VAL A 303 -4.83 -24.43 11.80
N PRO A 304 -6.06 -24.03 11.44
CA PRO A 304 -6.53 -22.65 11.60
C PRO A 304 -6.40 -22.15 13.04
N GLY A 305 -5.84 -20.96 13.19
CA GLY A 305 -5.61 -20.28 14.47
C GLY A 305 -4.39 -20.77 15.25
N ARG A 306 -3.58 -21.71 14.72
CA ARG A 306 -2.45 -22.29 15.46
C ARG A 306 -1.17 -22.31 14.63
N ALA A 307 -0.05 -22.31 15.33
CA ALA A 307 1.24 -22.71 14.78
C ALA A 307 1.51 -24.17 15.18
N VAL A 308 1.85 -25.03 14.21
CA VAL A 308 2.14 -26.45 14.43
C VAL A 308 3.51 -26.79 13.86
N VAL A 309 4.24 -27.67 14.53
CA VAL A 309 5.53 -28.17 14.05
C VAL A 309 5.33 -29.57 13.50
N THR A 310 5.78 -29.80 12.27
CA THR A 310 5.72 -31.10 11.60
C THR A 310 6.82 -32.04 12.10
N ASP A 311 6.71 -33.33 11.77
CA ASP A 311 7.70 -34.35 12.15
C ASP A 311 9.11 -34.06 11.59
N ASN A 312 9.21 -33.42 10.42
CA ASN A 312 10.49 -33.00 9.83
C ASN A 312 11.01 -31.64 10.35
N GLY A 313 10.34 -31.04 11.34
CA GLY A 313 10.78 -29.81 12.00
C GLY A 313 10.44 -28.51 11.26
N VAL A 314 9.47 -28.52 10.35
CA VAL A 314 8.94 -27.32 9.69
C VAL A 314 7.81 -26.75 10.54
N THR A 315 7.77 -25.43 10.70
CA THR A 315 6.66 -24.78 11.43
C THR A 315 5.62 -24.24 10.45
N LEU A 316 4.38 -24.71 10.56
CA LEU A 316 3.23 -24.22 9.81
C LEU A 316 2.45 -23.23 10.68
N ILE A 317 2.41 -21.96 10.29
CA ILE A 317 1.68 -20.89 10.95
C ILE A 317 0.35 -20.66 10.23
N GLY A 318 -0.76 -21.05 10.87
CA GLY A 318 -2.12 -20.91 10.35
C GLY A 318 -2.96 -19.85 11.06
N TYR A 319 -2.36 -18.79 11.59
CA TYR A 319 -3.09 -17.73 12.31
C TYR A 319 -4.13 -17.05 11.41
N THR A 320 -5.36 -16.91 11.92
CA THR A 320 -6.49 -16.31 11.19
C THR A 320 -6.73 -14.84 11.55
N ASP A 321 -5.90 -14.29 12.42
CA ASP A 321 -6.03 -12.99 13.09
C ASP A 321 -4.80 -12.09 12.86
N LEU A 322 -4.06 -12.28 11.75
CA LEU A 322 -2.81 -11.57 11.47
C LEU A 322 -2.94 -10.04 11.55
N ALA A 323 -4.06 -9.46 11.11
CA ALA A 323 -4.29 -8.02 11.24
C ALA A 323 -4.45 -7.57 12.70
N SER A 324 -5.09 -8.38 13.54
CA SER A 324 -5.28 -8.13 14.98
C SER A 324 -3.97 -8.27 15.77
N ARG A 325 -2.95 -8.93 15.22
CA ARG A 325 -1.60 -8.98 15.83
C ARG A 325 -0.78 -7.71 15.60
N LEU A 326 -1.33 -6.72 14.90
CA LEU A 326 -0.76 -5.38 14.74
C LEU A 326 -1.84 -4.31 14.98
N PRO A 327 -2.45 -4.29 16.18
CA PRO A 327 -3.77 -3.70 16.37
C PRO A 327 -3.78 -2.18 16.24
N ALA A 328 -2.77 -1.48 16.74
CA ALA A 328 -2.70 -0.02 16.64
C ALA A 328 -2.75 0.47 15.17
N GLN A 329 -1.95 -0.14 14.28
CA GLN A 329 -1.92 0.21 12.86
C GLN A 329 -3.20 -0.24 12.15
N ALA A 330 -3.70 -1.44 12.48
CA ALA A 330 -4.93 -1.97 11.90
C ALA A 330 -6.12 -1.09 12.22
N SER A 331 -6.31 -0.72 13.48
CA SER A 331 -7.34 0.22 13.93
C SER A 331 -7.19 1.59 13.27
N GLN A 332 -5.96 2.09 13.11
CA GLN A 332 -5.72 3.37 12.43
C GLN A 332 -6.14 3.35 10.96
N LEU A 333 -5.74 2.32 10.19
CA LEU A 333 -6.10 2.23 8.78
C LEU A 333 -7.58 1.93 8.59
N PHE A 334 -8.13 1.01 9.38
CA PHE A 334 -9.55 0.65 9.38
C PHE A 334 -10.43 1.87 9.70
N GLY A 335 -10.12 2.60 10.78
CA GLY A 335 -10.83 3.83 11.13
C GLY A 335 -10.67 4.93 10.07
N THR A 336 -9.53 4.99 9.37
CA THR A 336 -9.34 5.93 8.25
C THR A 336 -10.21 5.57 7.06
N ASN A 337 -10.34 4.27 6.72
CA ASN A 337 -11.26 3.81 5.68
C ASN A 337 -12.72 4.16 6.04
N LEU A 338 -13.11 3.95 7.30
CA LEU A 338 -14.41 4.35 7.84
C LEU A 338 -14.67 5.85 7.71
N VAL A 339 -13.71 6.69 8.10
CA VAL A 339 -13.79 8.14 7.92
C VAL A 339 -13.98 8.52 6.46
N ASN A 340 -13.29 7.85 5.53
CA ASN A 340 -13.44 8.13 4.10
C ASN A 340 -14.81 7.72 3.55
N LEU A 341 -15.38 6.62 4.06
CA LEU A 341 -16.78 6.27 3.78
C LEU A 341 -17.74 7.31 4.36
N LEU A 342 -17.54 7.75 5.61
CA LEU A 342 -18.41 8.75 6.24
C LEU A 342 -18.29 10.13 5.58
N LYS A 343 -17.12 10.50 5.03
CA LYS A 343 -16.97 11.69 4.18
C LYS A 343 -17.87 11.63 2.94
N LEU A 344 -17.99 10.47 2.31
CA LEU A 344 -18.88 10.27 1.16
C LEU A 344 -20.36 10.38 1.57
N LEU A 345 -20.71 9.85 2.74
CA LEU A 345 -22.06 9.85 3.28
C LEU A 345 -22.47 11.18 3.95
N THR A 346 -21.53 12.11 4.14
CA THR A 346 -21.74 13.40 4.83
C THR A 346 -21.25 14.57 3.97
N PRO A 347 -21.81 14.78 2.76
CA PRO A 347 -21.31 15.81 1.86
C PRO A 347 -21.42 17.23 2.44
N GLY A 348 -22.42 17.47 3.30
CA GLY A 348 -22.64 18.76 3.97
C GLY A 348 -21.70 19.05 5.14
N LYS A 349 -20.96 18.05 5.64
CA LYS A 349 -20.15 18.15 6.89
C LYS A 349 -20.92 18.73 8.08
N ASP A 350 -22.21 18.43 8.13
CA ASP A 350 -23.18 18.89 9.11
C ASP A 350 -23.49 17.81 10.17
N GLY A 351 -22.71 16.72 10.19
CA GLY A 351 -22.95 15.60 11.09
C GLY A 351 -24.23 14.83 10.78
N ARG A 352 -24.67 14.83 9.52
CA ARG A 352 -25.85 14.09 9.07
C ARG A 352 -25.50 13.10 7.97
N LEU A 353 -25.69 11.83 8.26
CA LEU A 353 -25.53 10.75 7.31
C LEU A 353 -26.68 10.79 6.28
N VAL A 354 -26.33 10.82 5.00
CA VAL A 354 -27.26 10.76 3.87
C VAL A 354 -26.87 9.58 2.98
N ILE A 355 -27.83 8.71 2.70
CA ILE A 355 -27.65 7.55 1.81
C ILE A 355 -28.36 7.81 0.49
N ASP A 356 -27.56 8.07 -0.53
CA ASP A 356 -27.94 8.25 -1.92
C ASP A 356 -27.73 6.95 -2.70
N PHE A 357 -28.82 6.34 -3.19
CA PHE A 357 -28.75 5.10 -3.98
C PHE A 357 -28.36 5.32 -5.45
N ASP A 358 -28.28 6.58 -5.91
CA ASP A 358 -27.72 6.91 -7.22
C ASP A 358 -26.18 6.83 -7.19
N ASP A 359 -25.57 6.96 -6.01
CA ASP A 359 -24.14 6.70 -5.85
C ASP A 359 -23.86 5.18 -5.76
N VAL A 360 -23.14 4.65 -6.76
CA VAL A 360 -22.85 3.21 -6.86
C VAL A 360 -22.06 2.64 -5.68
N VAL A 361 -21.26 3.45 -4.97
CA VAL A 361 -20.52 2.99 -3.78
C VAL A 361 -21.49 2.86 -2.61
N GLN A 362 -22.31 3.88 -2.37
CA GLN A 362 -23.30 3.88 -1.29
C GLN A 362 -24.34 2.77 -1.49
N ARG A 363 -24.82 2.57 -2.72
CA ARG A 363 -25.71 1.47 -3.07
C ARG A 363 -25.07 0.10 -2.85
N ALA A 364 -23.79 -0.05 -3.14
CA ALA A 364 -23.08 -1.32 -2.98
C ALA A 364 -22.85 -1.70 -1.51
N VAL A 365 -22.43 -0.74 -0.68
CA VAL A 365 -22.16 -0.99 0.74
C VAL A 365 -23.42 -1.11 1.58
N THR A 366 -24.54 -0.50 1.17
CA THR A 366 -25.81 -0.59 1.90
C THR A 366 -26.47 -1.95 1.66
N VAL A 367 -26.43 -2.83 2.67
CA VAL A 367 -26.93 -4.21 2.59
C VAL A 367 -28.30 -4.40 3.23
N VAL A 368 -28.66 -3.52 4.18
CA VAL A 368 -29.97 -3.44 4.81
C VAL A 368 -30.35 -1.97 4.93
N ARG A 369 -31.59 -1.62 4.59
CA ARG A 369 -32.12 -0.26 4.72
C ARG A 369 -33.63 -0.30 4.94
N ASP A 370 -34.13 0.51 5.88
CA ASP A 370 -35.56 0.70 6.14
C ASP A 370 -36.35 -0.62 6.38
N GLY A 371 -35.68 -1.64 6.92
CA GLY A 371 -36.27 -2.96 7.17
C GLY A 371 -36.18 -3.95 6.00
N ASP A 372 -35.60 -3.54 4.87
CA ASP A 372 -35.43 -4.37 3.68
C ASP A 372 -33.96 -4.75 3.47
N VAL A 373 -33.72 -5.99 3.05
CA VAL A 373 -32.39 -6.45 2.60
C VAL A 373 -32.17 -5.99 1.17
N THR A 374 -31.16 -5.14 0.95
CA THR A 374 -30.83 -4.52 -0.34
C THR A 374 -29.67 -5.22 -1.06
N TRP A 375 -29.12 -6.29 -0.47
CA TRP A 375 -28.09 -7.14 -1.07
C TRP A 375 -28.71 -8.22 -1.98
N PRO A 376 -28.09 -8.56 -3.14
CA PRO A 376 -26.87 -7.99 -3.71
C PRO A 376 -27.11 -6.69 -4.49
N PRO A 377 -26.10 -5.81 -4.59
CA PRO A 377 -26.19 -4.63 -5.43
C PRO A 377 -26.18 -4.99 -6.92
N PRO A 378 -26.72 -4.11 -7.79
CA PRO A 378 -26.57 -4.27 -9.23
C PRO A 378 -25.07 -4.28 -9.62
N PRO A 379 -24.68 -4.98 -10.70
CA PRO A 379 -23.31 -5.01 -11.16
C PRO A 379 -22.81 -3.59 -11.42
N VAL A 380 -21.77 -3.19 -10.69
CA VAL A 380 -21.08 -1.92 -10.97
C VAL A 380 -20.19 -2.19 -12.18
N PRO A 381 -20.31 -1.42 -13.29
CA PRO A 381 -19.31 -1.49 -14.33
C PRO A 381 -17.98 -1.07 -13.69
N VAL A 382 -17.13 -2.05 -13.41
CA VAL A 382 -15.74 -1.79 -13.10
C VAL A 382 -15.24 -1.00 -14.29
N SER A 383 -14.98 0.30 -14.07
CA SER A 383 -14.14 1.03 -15.01
C SER A 383 -12.87 0.20 -15.04
N ALA A 384 -12.70 -0.58 -16.12
CA ALA A 384 -11.46 -1.25 -16.40
C ALA A 384 -10.37 -0.21 -16.10
N ALA A 385 -9.35 -0.61 -15.33
CA ALA A 385 -8.11 0.18 -15.27
C ALA A 385 -7.89 0.69 -16.70
N PRO A 386 -7.87 2.03 -16.92
CA PRO A 386 -8.10 2.61 -18.23
C PRO A 386 -7.34 1.77 -19.22
N ALA A 387 -8.10 1.04 -20.06
CA ALA A 387 -7.57 -0.04 -20.89
C ALA A 387 -6.24 0.47 -21.40
N ALA A 388 -5.14 -0.17 -20.97
CA ALA A 388 -3.78 0.35 -21.12
C ALA A 388 -3.78 1.08 -22.44
N GLN A 389 -3.71 2.42 -22.41
CA GLN A 389 -3.97 3.25 -23.60
C GLN A 389 -3.29 2.51 -24.72
N PRO A 390 -4.04 2.03 -25.75
CA PRO A 390 -3.55 1.02 -26.66
C PRO A 390 -2.15 1.45 -26.99
N THR A 391 -1.18 0.62 -26.56
CA THR A 391 0.24 0.93 -26.76
C THR A 391 0.28 1.46 -28.16
N PRO A 392 0.63 2.76 -28.37
CA PRO A 392 0.44 3.40 -29.66
C PRO A 392 0.94 2.39 -30.68
N PRO A 393 0.06 1.98 -31.61
CA PRO A 393 0.11 0.67 -32.28
C PRO A 393 1.55 0.35 -32.52
N GLU A 394 2.02 -0.82 -32.00
CA GLU A 394 3.40 -1.28 -32.16
C GLU A 394 3.84 -0.80 -33.52
N ALA A 395 4.73 0.21 -33.51
CA ALA A 395 4.97 1.02 -34.69
C ALA A 395 5.13 0.05 -35.83
N GLU A 396 4.29 0.19 -36.88
CA GLU A 396 4.41 -0.58 -38.13
C GLU A 396 5.89 -0.91 -38.31
N PRO A 397 6.27 -2.19 -38.46
CA PRO A 397 7.66 -2.63 -38.36
C PRO A 397 8.49 -1.60 -39.10
N ALA A 398 9.24 -0.81 -38.32
CA ALA A 398 9.73 0.48 -38.78
C ALA A 398 10.27 0.29 -40.18
N PRO A 399 9.82 1.08 -41.18
CA PRO A 399 10.21 0.88 -42.57
C PRO A 399 11.71 0.70 -42.57
N ALA A 400 12.14 -0.48 -43.05
CA ALA A 400 13.46 -1.06 -42.85
C ALA A 400 14.49 0.03 -42.55
N ARG A 401 14.95 0.09 -41.28
CA ARG A 401 15.87 1.13 -40.75
C ARG A 401 16.54 1.88 -41.88
N ALA A 402 16.07 3.09 -42.16
CA ALA A 402 16.76 3.97 -43.10
C ALA A 402 18.24 3.96 -42.71
N LYS A 403 19.10 3.66 -43.69
CA LYS A 403 20.54 3.46 -43.51
C LYS A 403 21.11 4.56 -42.59
N PRO A 404 22.19 4.29 -41.82
CA PRO A 404 22.69 5.17 -40.75
C PRO A 404 23.00 6.63 -41.16
N ALA A 405 22.99 6.91 -42.46
CA ALA A 405 23.22 8.21 -43.07
C ALA A 405 22.39 9.36 -42.45
N GLY A 406 21.13 9.14 -42.06
CA GLY A 406 20.28 10.21 -41.51
C GLY A 406 20.70 10.69 -40.12
N ARG A 407 21.11 9.77 -39.23
CA ARG A 407 21.65 10.13 -37.90
C ARG A 407 23.02 10.78 -38.01
N PHE A 408 23.89 10.29 -38.90
CA PHE A 408 25.19 10.91 -39.15
C PHE A 408 25.05 12.28 -39.85
N ALA A 409 24.04 12.49 -40.68
CA ALA A 409 23.73 13.79 -41.26
C ALA A 409 23.22 14.79 -40.20
N LEU A 410 22.39 14.36 -39.25
CA LEU A 410 21.93 15.19 -38.13
C LEU A 410 23.07 15.56 -37.16
N ILE A 411 23.93 14.58 -36.84
CA ILE A 411 25.15 14.82 -36.04
C ILE A 411 26.09 15.76 -36.81
N GLY A 412 26.28 15.53 -38.11
CA GLY A 412 27.09 16.39 -38.98
C GLY A 412 26.55 17.82 -39.11
N LEU A 413 25.22 17.97 -39.22
CA LEU A 413 24.56 19.28 -39.23
C LEU A 413 24.71 19.99 -37.89
N GLY A 414 24.59 19.27 -36.77
CA GLY A 414 24.84 19.79 -35.43
C GLY A 414 26.30 20.22 -35.24
N MET A 415 27.25 19.42 -35.70
CA MET A 415 28.67 19.76 -35.69
C MET A 415 29.00 20.96 -36.60
N LEU A 416 28.35 21.07 -37.76
CA LEU A 416 28.52 22.21 -38.68
C LEU A 416 27.94 23.50 -38.09
N ALA A 417 26.74 23.43 -37.51
CA ALA A 417 26.13 24.57 -36.82
C ALA A 417 26.99 25.03 -35.64
N LEU A 418 27.55 24.08 -34.89
CA LEU A 418 28.47 24.36 -33.80
C LEU A 418 29.79 24.95 -34.28
N PHE A 419 30.35 24.42 -35.37
CA PHE A 419 31.56 24.94 -36.00
C PHE A 419 31.36 26.37 -36.50
N LEU A 420 30.24 26.67 -37.18
CA LEU A 420 29.91 28.02 -37.63
C LEU A 420 29.70 28.96 -36.44
N LEU A 421 29.00 28.50 -35.40
CA LEU A 421 28.80 29.29 -34.18
C LEU A 421 30.14 29.64 -33.51
N VAL A 422 31.08 28.71 -33.44
CA VAL A 422 32.44 28.96 -32.90
C VAL A 422 33.31 29.80 -33.84
N ALA A 423 33.19 29.62 -35.15
CA ALA A 423 34.00 30.33 -36.16
C ALA A 423 33.66 31.83 -36.26
N PHE A 424 32.40 32.20 -36.02
CA PHE A 424 31.97 33.61 -35.91
C PHE A 424 31.92 34.12 -34.45
N ALA A 425 32.32 33.24 -33.52
CA ALA A 425 32.63 33.45 -32.11
C ALA A 425 33.61 34.61 -31.80
N PRO A 426 33.36 35.56 -30.88
CA PRO A 426 34.48 36.24 -30.21
C PRO A 426 35.41 35.20 -29.55
N ALA A 427 36.73 35.43 -29.57
CA ALA A 427 37.71 34.45 -29.07
C ALA A 427 37.41 33.93 -27.65
N GLN A 428 36.91 34.81 -26.77
CA GLN A 428 36.51 34.45 -25.41
C GLN A 428 35.34 33.44 -25.37
N LEU A 429 34.41 33.53 -26.32
CA LEU A 429 33.26 32.63 -26.38
C LEU A 429 33.66 31.25 -26.91
N ALA A 430 34.63 31.18 -27.82
CA ALA A 430 35.20 29.92 -28.29
C ALA A 430 35.92 29.15 -27.16
N GLU A 431 36.67 29.87 -26.32
CA GLU A 431 37.32 29.29 -25.13
C GLU A 431 36.30 28.76 -24.12
N ASN A 432 35.31 29.59 -23.76
CA ASN A 432 34.22 29.18 -22.84
C ASN A 432 33.43 27.98 -23.37
N PHE A 433 33.17 27.94 -24.68
CA PHE A 433 32.44 26.84 -25.31
C PHE A 433 33.24 25.53 -25.28
N THR A 434 34.56 25.61 -25.49
CA THR A 434 35.46 24.45 -25.39
C THR A 434 35.47 23.88 -23.98
N VAL A 435 35.57 24.75 -22.96
CA VAL A 435 35.49 24.35 -21.55
C VAL A 435 34.14 23.71 -21.23
N PHE A 436 33.04 24.31 -21.71
CA PHE A 436 31.69 23.77 -21.53
C PHE A 436 31.53 22.36 -22.14
N ALA A 437 31.97 22.16 -23.39
CA ALA A 437 31.86 20.87 -24.06
C ALA A 437 32.65 19.77 -23.34
N LEU A 438 33.88 20.06 -22.89
CA LEU A 438 34.68 19.13 -22.11
C LEU A 438 34.04 18.83 -20.74
N ALA A 439 33.48 19.85 -20.07
CA ALA A 439 32.78 19.68 -18.81
C ALA A 439 31.54 18.78 -18.92
N VAL A 440 30.79 18.86 -20.03
CA VAL A 440 29.64 17.96 -20.30
C VAL A 440 30.09 16.51 -20.43
N VAL A 441 31.18 16.25 -21.18
CA VAL A 441 31.73 14.90 -21.34
C VAL A 441 32.19 14.35 -19.99
N ILE A 442 32.93 15.14 -19.21
CA ILE A 442 33.38 14.74 -17.87
C ILE A 442 32.18 14.46 -16.96
N GLY A 443 31.17 15.34 -16.95
CA GLY A 443 29.95 15.19 -16.16
C GLY A 443 29.21 13.89 -16.47
N TYR A 444 29.06 13.54 -17.75
CA TYR A 444 28.44 12.29 -18.18
C TYR A 444 29.15 11.06 -17.60
N TYR A 445 30.48 11.01 -17.70
CA TYR A 445 31.26 9.87 -17.20
C TYR A 445 31.32 9.78 -15.68
N VAL A 446 31.32 10.91 -14.98
CA VAL A 446 31.37 10.95 -13.51
C VAL A 446 30.02 10.56 -12.92
N ILE A 447 28.92 11.15 -13.39
CA ILE A 447 27.57 10.88 -12.86
C ILE A 447 27.12 9.46 -13.24
N GLY A 448 27.42 9.01 -14.46
CA GLY A 448 27.04 7.68 -14.94
C GLY A 448 27.65 6.52 -14.15
N LYS A 449 28.66 6.78 -13.30
CA LYS A 449 29.33 5.77 -12.47
C LYS A 449 28.97 5.83 -10.99
N VAL A 450 28.03 6.70 -10.59
CA VAL A 450 27.59 6.80 -9.19
C VAL A 450 26.70 5.61 -8.84
N HIS A 451 26.99 4.95 -7.72
CA HIS A 451 26.21 3.83 -7.22
C HIS A 451 24.76 4.25 -6.89
N HIS A 452 23.78 3.39 -7.21
CA HIS A 452 22.35 3.75 -7.08
C HIS A 452 21.93 4.23 -5.68
N ALA A 453 22.51 3.64 -4.63
CA ALA A 453 22.27 4.04 -3.23
C ALA A 453 22.70 5.48 -2.90
N LEU A 454 23.51 6.12 -3.75
CA LEU A 454 24.03 7.48 -3.54
C LEU A 454 23.35 8.53 -4.42
N HIS A 455 22.30 8.19 -5.18
CA HIS A 455 21.60 9.16 -6.04
C HIS A 455 20.97 10.31 -5.24
N THR A 456 20.42 10.04 -4.06
CA THR A 456 19.84 11.09 -3.20
C THR A 456 20.90 12.02 -2.61
N PRO A 457 22.02 11.52 -2.02
CA PRO A 457 23.18 12.35 -1.71
C PRO A 457 23.73 13.13 -2.90
N LEU A 458 23.81 12.52 -4.09
CA LEU A 458 24.28 13.17 -5.31
C LEU A 458 23.39 14.36 -5.69
N MET A 459 22.07 14.20 -5.64
CA MET A 459 21.13 15.31 -5.86
C MET A 459 21.37 16.46 -4.87
N SER A 460 21.55 16.14 -3.59
CA SER A 460 21.86 17.14 -2.56
C SER A 460 23.18 17.88 -2.83
N VAL A 461 24.23 17.17 -3.28
CA VAL A 461 25.52 17.78 -3.67
C VAL A 461 25.37 18.67 -4.89
N THR A 462 24.65 18.22 -5.92
CA THR A 462 24.44 19.03 -7.13
C THR A 462 23.67 20.31 -6.84
N ASN A 463 22.74 20.28 -5.88
CA ASN A 463 22.05 21.47 -5.41
C ASN A 463 22.96 22.40 -4.57
N ALA A 464 23.92 21.86 -3.83
CA ALA A 464 24.93 22.69 -3.15
C ALA A 464 25.87 23.37 -4.16
N ILE A 465 26.31 22.63 -5.18
CA ILE A 465 27.23 23.11 -6.24
C ILE A 465 26.55 24.13 -7.15
N SER A 466 25.23 24.02 -7.40
CA SER A 466 24.49 25.03 -8.16
C SER A 466 24.55 26.42 -7.50
N GLY A 467 24.95 26.48 -6.23
CA GLY A 467 25.31 27.71 -5.54
C GLY A 467 26.50 28.49 -6.13
N ILE A 468 27.17 27.99 -7.18
CA ILE A 468 28.19 28.73 -7.93
C ILE A 468 27.69 30.10 -8.47
N VAL A 469 26.37 30.28 -8.58
CA VAL A 469 25.72 31.56 -8.92
C VAL A 469 26.18 32.70 -8.01
N VAL A 470 26.65 32.40 -6.78
CA VAL A 470 27.23 33.39 -5.86
C VAL A 470 28.40 34.14 -6.47
N VAL A 471 29.19 33.50 -7.35
CA VAL A 471 30.33 34.14 -8.04
C VAL A 471 29.84 35.26 -8.96
N GLY A 472 28.76 35.02 -9.70
CA GLY A 472 28.16 36.04 -10.54
C GLY A 472 27.62 37.22 -9.73
N ALA A 473 27.00 36.95 -8.58
CA ALA A 473 26.49 38.01 -7.70
C ALA A 473 27.61 38.81 -7.01
N LEU A 474 28.72 38.16 -6.63
CA LEU A 474 29.90 38.81 -6.06
C LEU A 474 30.55 39.78 -7.06
N LEU A 475 30.64 39.40 -8.33
CA LEU A 475 31.16 40.27 -9.40
C LEU A 475 30.34 41.54 -9.62
N GLN A 476 29.06 41.52 -9.24
CA GLN A 476 28.16 42.67 -9.35
C GLN A 476 28.07 43.51 -8.05
N THR A 477 28.81 43.12 -7.02
CA THR A 477 28.89 43.88 -5.76
C THR A 477 29.77 45.11 -5.96
N GLY A 478 29.20 46.31 -5.79
CA GLY A 478 29.89 47.58 -6.04
C GLY A 478 29.55 48.26 -7.37
N HIS A 479 28.50 47.81 -8.06
CA HIS A 479 27.98 48.48 -9.26
C HIS A 479 27.35 49.84 -8.89
N GLU A 480 27.49 50.84 -9.76
CA GLU A 480 26.96 52.21 -9.53
C GLU A 480 25.43 52.28 -9.33
N SER A 481 24.70 51.22 -9.69
CA SER A 481 23.26 51.14 -9.51
C SER A 481 22.91 50.50 -8.16
N THR A 482 22.22 51.25 -7.31
CA THR A 482 21.70 50.77 -6.02
C THR A 482 20.80 49.54 -6.17
N LEU A 483 20.04 49.46 -7.27
CA LEU A 483 19.18 48.30 -7.56
C LEU A 483 20.01 47.04 -7.85
N VAL A 484 21.05 47.16 -8.68
CA VAL A 484 21.94 46.04 -9.00
C VAL A 484 22.68 45.55 -7.76
N THR A 485 23.15 46.48 -6.93
CA THR A 485 23.80 46.15 -5.65
C THR A 485 22.83 45.45 -4.70
N ALA A 486 21.59 45.93 -4.56
CA ALA A 486 20.58 45.29 -3.71
C ALA A 486 20.23 43.87 -4.19
N LEU A 487 20.04 43.67 -5.50
CA LEU A 487 19.78 42.35 -6.08
C LEU A 487 20.97 41.40 -5.90
N SER A 488 22.20 41.90 -6.02
CA SER A 488 23.43 41.12 -5.83
C SER A 488 23.57 40.67 -4.37
N VAL A 489 23.30 41.55 -3.40
CA VAL A 489 23.29 41.19 -1.97
C VAL A 489 22.21 40.13 -1.66
N ALA A 490 21.01 40.29 -2.21
CA ALA A 490 19.94 39.30 -2.05
C ALA A 490 20.32 37.95 -2.66
N ALA A 491 20.90 37.95 -3.87
CA ALA A 491 21.39 36.75 -4.54
C ALA A 491 22.51 36.06 -3.74
N ILE A 492 23.46 36.81 -3.17
CA ILE A 492 24.51 36.26 -2.30
C ILE A 492 23.89 35.59 -1.07
N LEU A 493 22.92 36.23 -0.43
CA LEU A 493 22.25 35.69 0.76
C LEU A 493 21.52 34.37 0.44
N LEU A 494 20.65 34.38 -0.57
CA LEU A 494 19.86 33.21 -0.99
C LEU A 494 20.77 32.06 -1.43
N THR A 495 21.82 32.37 -2.19
CA THR A 495 22.74 31.35 -2.68
C THR A 495 23.58 30.75 -1.56
N SER A 496 24.00 31.57 -0.59
CA SER A 496 24.70 31.08 0.60
C SER A 496 23.86 30.08 1.39
N VAL A 497 22.56 30.34 1.57
CA VAL A 497 21.63 29.38 2.20
C VAL A 497 21.62 28.05 1.44
N ASN A 498 21.59 28.09 0.10
CA ASN A 498 21.58 26.88 -0.73
C ASN A 498 22.90 26.08 -0.60
N ILE A 499 24.05 26.77 -0.60
CA ILE A 499 25.38 26.16 -0.41
C ILE A 499 25.46 25.47 0.96
N PHE A 500 25.23 26.23 2.05
CA PHE A 500 25.37 25.70 3.41
C PHE A 500 24.35 24.60 3.71
N GLY A 501 23.09 24.81 3.31
CA GLY A 501 22.02 23.82 3.48
C GLY A 501 22.31 22.54 2.70
N GLY A 502 22.67 22.66 1.41
CA GLY A 502 22.98 21.53 0.56
C GLY A 502 24.17 20.69 1.06
N PHE A 503 25.27 21.32 1.49
CA PHE A 503 26.41 20.60 2.06
C PHE A 503 26.11 19.99 3.43
N ALA A 504 25.34 20.67 4.30
CA ALA A 504 24.95 20.14 5.60
C ALA A 504 24.06 18.89 5.47
N VAL A 505 23.07 18.94 4.58
CA VAL A 505 22.18 17.80 4.29
C VAL A 505 22.98 16.65 3.67
N THR A 506 23.82 16.95 2.68
CA THR A 506 24.72 15.94 2.08
C THR A 506 25.55 15.25 3.15
N ARG A 507 26.21 16.01 4.03
CA ARG A 507 27.06 15.45 5.08
C ARG A 507 26.27 14.54 6.02
N ARG A 508 25.06 14.96 6.42
CA ARG A 508 24.15 14.15 7.24
C ARG A 508 23.72 12.86 6.53
N MET A 509 23.41 12.95 5.24
CA MET A 509 23.05 11.78 4.42
C MET A 509 24.21 10.80 4.31
N LEU A 510 25.41 11.28 4.00
CA LEU A 510 26.60 10.43 3.90
C LEU A 510 27.02 9.82 5.25
N SER A 511 26.83 10.53 6.38
CA SER A 511 27.11 9.97 7.70
C SER A 511 26.18 8.82 8.10
N MET A 512 24.99 8.72 7.51
CA MET A 512 24.11 7.56 7.71
C MET A 512 24.63 6.30 6.99
N PHE A 513 25.57 6.46 6.04
CA PHE A 513 26.23 5.36 5.34
C PHE A 513 27.59 4.98 5.94
N SER A 514 28.18 5.81 6.83
CA SER A 514 29.40 5.42 7.53
C SER A 514 29.06 4.44 8.65
N LYS A 515 29.62 3.22 8.57
CA LYS A 515 29.57 2.26 9.68
C LYS A 515 30.19 2.91 10.92
N GLY A 516 29.40 3.04 11.99
CA GLY A 516 29.94 3.07 13.35
C GLY A 516 30.48 1.70 13.71
#